data_AF-A0A6I7NUH1-F1
#
_entry.id   AF-A0A6I7NUH1-F1
#
_cell.length_a   1.000
_cell.length_b   1.000
_cell.length_c   1.000
_cell.angle_alpha   90.00
_cell.angle_beta   90.00
_cell.angle_gamma   90.00
#
_symmetry.space_group_name_H-M   'P 1'
#
loop_
_entity.id
_entity.type
_entity.pdbx_description
1 polymer ?
#
loop_
_entity_poly.entity_id
_entity_poly.type
_entity_poly.pdbx_seq_one_letter_code
_entity_poly.pdbx_strand_id
1 'polypeptide(L)'
;MTLSKDFILFVKLIAGMGLDYIRWTQLVPMIIGWTFALVIVLAMTLVTFQGEIDSLLVRAESYAEQYFGPASVPETNEAQPGGSGTLEFSGDDVIPWILKIWGVLALLGWIFGLIRAKIFGPKPAKSLKKKIGFFSVAAMVFTGIIIFLYLLSGGVSGGSAFETILPFVLMPMLLIIVSIWGLTISHVVDIFHDVIDNIGHGEKPEDLIKSTV
;
A
#
# COMPACT_ATOMS: atom_id res chain seq x y z
N MET A 1 -7.84 23.12 -41.67
CA MET A 1 -6.78 22.09 -41.62
C MET A 1 -7.31 20.96 -40.76
N THR A 2 -7.83 19.88 -41.34
CA THR A 2 -8.37 18.75 -40.57
C THR A 2 -7.20 17.95 -40.01
N LEU A 3 -7.05 17.90 -38.69
CA LEU A 3 -6.11 16.99 -38.04
C LEU A 3 -6.38 15.55 -38.51
N SER A 4 -5.33 14.81 -38.85
CA SER A 4 -5.49 13.40 -39.24
C SER A 4 -6.05 12.60 -38.06
N LYS A 5 -6.91 11.63 -38.35
CA LYS A 5 -7.49 10.73 -37.33
C LYS A 5 -6.39 10.03 -36.52
N ASP A 6 -5.29 9.70 -37.17
CA ASP A 6 -4.13 9.03 -36.56
C ASP A 6 -3.47 9.91 -35.50
N PHE A 7 -3.36 11.22 -35.76
CA PHE A 7 -2.82 12.15 -34.76
C PHE A 7 -3.74 12.27 -33.54
N ILE A 8 -5.06 12.30 -33.74
CA ILE A 8 -6.03 12.34 -32.63
C ILE A 8 -5.90 11.07 -31.79
N LEU A 9 -5.81 9.90 -32.42
CA LEU A 9 -5.64 8.62 -31.72
C LEU A 9 -4.31 8.59 -30.94
N PHE A 10 -3.23 9.07 -31.55
CA PHE A 10 -1.94 9.18 -30.88
C PHE A 10 -2.00 10.07 -29.63
N VAL A 11 -2.61 11.26 -29.73
CA VAL A 11 -2.77 12.17 -28.58
C VAL A 11 -3.62 11.52 -27.48
N LYS A 12 -4.73 10.84 -27.83
CA LYS A 12 -5.55 10.11 -26.85
C LYS A 12 -4.74 9.04 -26.12
N LEU A 13 -3.93 8.27 -26.85
CA LEU A 13 -3.11 7.21 -26.28
C LEU A 13 -2.05 7.76 -25.31
N ILE A 14 -1.34 8.82 -25.69
CA ILE A 14 -0.34 9.45 -24.83
C ILE A 14 -0.97 10.09 -23.59
N ALA A 15 -2.09 10.81 -23.77
CA ALA A 15 -2.81 11.41 -22.66
C ALA A 15 -3.33 10.34 -21.68
N GLY A 16 -3.91 9.26 -22.21
CA GLY A 16 -4.38 8.14 -21.40
C GLY A 16 -3.24 7.46 -20.61
N MET A 17 -2.10 7.21 -21.26
CA MET A 17 -0.92 6.68 -20.57
C MET A 17 -0.41 7.62 -19.46
N GLY A 18 -0.36 8.92 -19.71
CA GLY A 18 0.07 9.92 -18.73
C GLY A 18 -0.87 9.98 -17.52
N LEU A 19 -2.17 9.93 -17.77
CA LEU A 19 -3.20 9.89 -16.73
C LEU A 19 -3.11 8.62 -15.88
N ASP A 20 -2.90 7.46 -16.50
CA ASP A 20 -2.70 6.20 -15.78
C ASP A 20 -1.45 6.22 -14.91
N TYR A 21 -0.37 6.82 -15.41
CA TYR A 21 0.83 7.01 -14.60
C TYR A 21 0.55 7.90 -13.38
N ILE A 22 -0.10 9.05 -13.58
CA ILE A 22 -0.50 9.94 -12.48
C ILE A 22 -1.37 9.20 -11.46
N ARG A 23 -2.34 8.40 -11.89
CA ARG A 23 -3.15 7.56 -11.00
C ARG A 23 -2.28 6.65 -10.13
N TRP A 24 -1.31 5.95 -10.72
CA TRP A 24 -0.44 5.06 -9.98
C TRP A 24 0.50 5.77 -9.00
N THR A 25 0.97 6.98 -9.34
CA THR A 25 1.77 7.79 -8.42
C THR A 25 1.03 8.10 -7.11
N GLN A 26 -0.30 8.25 -7.16
CA GLN A 26 -1.12 8.51 -5.98
C GLN A 26 -1.57 7.24 -5.25
N LEU A 27 -1.70 6.12 -5.97
CA LEU A 27 -2.07 4.84 -5.36
C LEU A 27 -0.89 4.15 -4.65
N VAL A 28 0.35 4.38 -5.09
CA VAL A 28 1.54 3.75 -4.48
C VAL A 28 1.70 4.10 -3.00
N PRO A 29 1.66 5.38 -2.56
CA PRO A 29 1.73 5.72 -1.14
C PRO A 29 0.65 5.04 -0.31
N MET A 30 -0.56 4.92 -0.86
CA MET A 30 -1.66 4.19 -0.22
C MET A 30 -1.30 2.71 -0.05
N ILE A 31 -0.84 2.04 -1.10
CA ILE A 31 -0.46 0.61 -1.05
C ILE A 31 0.68 0.40 -0.05
N ILE A 32 1.73 1.23 -0.10
CA ILE A 32 2.87 1.15 0.84
C ILE A 32 2.37 1.33 2.27
N GLY A 33 1.51 2.32 2.54
CA GLY A 33 0.94 2.54 3.86
C GLY A 33 0.20 1.30 4.38
N TRP A 34 -0.66 0.70 3.55
CA TRP A 34 -1.38 -0.52 3.93
C TRP A 34 -0.46 -1.74 4.10
N THR A 35 0.56 -1.91 3.25
CA THR A 35 1.55 -2.98 3.41
C THR A 35 2.30 -2.81 4.72
N PHE A 36 2.75 -1.61 5.04
CA PHE A 36 3.45 -1.32 6.29
C PHE A 36 2.55 -1.57 7.51
N ALA A 37 1.28 -1.16 7.43
CA ALA A 37 0.28 -1.45 8.44
C ALA A 37 0.13 -2.96 8.70
N LEU A 38 0.04 -3.77 7.64
CA LEU A 38 -0.03 -5.23 7.76
C LEU A 38 1.24 -5.84 8.36
N VAL A 39 2.42 -5.31 7.99
CA VAL A 39 3.69 -5.74 8.56
C VAL A 39 3.75 -5.44 10.07
N ILE A 40 3.26 -4.27 10.50
CA ILE A 40 3.17 -3.94 11.93
C ILE A 40 2.26 -4.91 12.67
N VAL A 41 1.07 -5.20 12.13
CA VAL A 41 0.15 -6.16 12.75
C VAL A 41 0.79 -7.54 12.85
N LEU A 42 1.48 -7.98 11.79
CA LEU A 42 2.20 -9.25 11.80
C LEU A 42 3.31 -9.25 12.87
N ALA A 43 4.14 -8.21 12.92
CA ALA A 43 5.20 -8.08 13.91
C ALA A 43 4.65 -8.07 15.34
N MET A 44 3.59 -7.30 15.60
CA MET A 44 2.90 -7.30 16.89
C MET A 44 2.36 -8.69 17.24
N THR A 45 1.74 -9.39 16.28
CA THR A 45 1.24 -10.75 16.50
C THR A 45 2.38 -11.71 16.87
N LEU A 46 3.50 -11.66 16.15
CA LEU A 46 4.67 -12.50 16.43
C LEU A 46 5.24 -12.23 17.83
N VAL A 47 5.33 -10.96 18.23
CA VAL A 47 5.81 -10.57 19.56
C VAL A 47 4.82 -11.00 20.65
N THR A 48 3.51 -10.81 20.44
CA THR A 48 2.47 -11.20 21.39
C THR A 48 2.44 -12.71 21.62
N PHE A 49 2.67 -13.52 20.59
CA PHE A 49 2.63 -14.98 20.66
C PHE A 49 4.02 -15.63 20.65
N GLN A 50 5.05 -14.91 21.07
CA GLN A 50 6.43 -15.39 20.98
C GLN A 50 6.61 -16.73 21.73
N GLY A 51 6.01 -16.87 22.92
CA GLY A 51 6.09 -18.11 23.70
C GLY A 51 5.44 -19.32 23.02
N GLU A 52 4.29 -19.12 22.36
CA GLU A 52 3.61 -20.17 21.61
C GLU A 52 4.37 -20.52 20.33
N ILE A 53 4.91 -19.53 19.62
CA ILE A 53 5.72 -19.72 18.41
C ILE A 53 6.98 -20.52 18.75
N ASP A 54 7.68 -20.18 19.83
CA ASP A 54 8.86 -20.91 20.28
C ASP A 54 8.51 -22.38 20.60
N SER A 55 7.38 -22.61 21.27
CA SER A 55 6.91 -23.98 21.55
C SER A 55 6.55 -24.78 20.29
N LEU A 56 5.99 -24.11 19.27
CA LEU A 56 5.68 -24.73 17.98
C LEU A 56 6.94 -25.00 17.17
N LEU A 57 7.94 -24.11 17.23
CA LEU A 57 9.24 -24.30 16.58
C LEU A 57 9.99 -25.49 17.17
N VAL A 58 10.08 -25.59 18.50
CA VAL A 58 10.70 -26.76 19.17
C VAL A 58 9.98 -28.05 18.79
N ARG A 59 8.65 -28.02 18.71
CA ARG A 59 7.88 -29.19 18.26
C ARG A 59 8.13 -29.49 16.77
N ALA A 60 8.17 -28.47 15.91
CA ALA A 60 8.43 -28.64 14.49
C ALA A 60 9.84 -29.19 14.23
N GLU A 61 10.83 -28.74 15.00
CA GLU A 61 12.20 -29.26 14.99
C GLU A 61 12.22 -30.74 15.33
N SER A 62 11.54 -31.17 16.41
CA SER A 62 11.47 -32.59 16.76
C SER A 62 10.84 -33.48 15.67
N TYR A 63 9.86 -32.97 14.92
CA TYR A 63 9.31 -33.66 13.76
C TYR A 63 10.26 -33.63 12.56
N ALA A 64 10.95 -32.51 12.34
CA ALA A 64 11.92 -32.39 11.26
C ALA A 64 13.10 -33.35 11.48
N GLU A 65 13.62 -33.45 12.70
CA GLU A 65 14.69 -34.38 13.06
C GLU A 65 14.29 -35.85 12.86
N GLN A 66 13.01 -36.18 13.10
CA GLN A 66 12.48 -37.52 12.85
C GLN A 66 12.50 -37.90 11.36
N TYR A 67 12.29 -36.94 10.45
CA TYR A 67 12.22 -37.19 9.01
C TYR A 67 13.54 -36.96 8.26
N PHE A 68 14.34 -35.98 8.69
CA PHE A 68 15.54 -35.54 7.99
C PHE A 68 16.84 -35.89 8.74
N GLY A 69 16.74 -36.47 9.94
CA GLY A 69 17.87 -36.71 10.83
C GLY A 69 18.20 -35.48 11.69
N PRO A 70 19.00 -35.65 12.77
CA PRO A 70 19.37 -34.54 13.65
C PRO A 70 20.07 -33.44 12.87
N ALA A 71 19.65 -32.19 13.06
CA ALA A 71 20.30 -31.05 12.44
C ALA A 71 21.73 -30.93 13.00
N SER A 72 22.72 -30.90 12.12
CA SER A 72 24.09 -30.53 12.51
C SER A 72 24.07 -29.09 12.98
N VAL A 73 24.12 -28.88 14.29
CA VAL A 73 24.21 -27.57 14.94
C VAL A 73 25.38 -26.82 14.31
N PRO A 74 25.16 -25.75 13.52
CA PRO A 74 26.25 -24.85 13.18
C PRO A 74 26.67 -24.22 14.49
N GLU A 75 27.96 -24.32 14.86
CA GLU A 75 28.52 -23.49 15.92
C GLU A 75 28.18 -22.04 15.60
N THR A 76 27.22 -21.49 16.33
CA THR A 76 26.83 -20.10 16.23
C THR A 76 28.00 -19.31 16.76
N ASN A 77 28.91 -18.92 15.88
CA ASN A 77 29.85 -17.84 16.15
C ASN A 77 29.01 -16.65 16.61
N GLU A 78 29.11 -16.32 17.89
CA GLU A 78 28.61 -15.08 18.45
C GLU A 78 29.22 -13.93 17.66
N ALA A 79 28.50 -13.47 16.64
CA ALA A 79 28.82 -12.23 15.96
C ALA A 79 28.59 -11.12 16.99
N GLN A 80 29.69 -10.62 17.56
CA GLN A 80 29.72 -9.37 18.31
C GLN A 80 28.94 -8.30 17.53
N PRO A 81 28.09 -7.48 18.18
CA PRO A 81 27.51 -6.31 17.55
C PRO A 81 28.64 -5.28 17.33
N GLY A 82 29.36 -5.45 16.23
CA GLY A 82 30.45 -4.58 15.82
C GLY A 82 29.92 -3.26 15.30
N GLY A 83 30.10 -2.20 16.09
CA GLY A 83 30.13 -0.82 15.63
C GLY A 83 28.76 -0.15 15.53
N SER A 84 28.37 0.56 16.59
CA SER A 84 27.41 1.66 16.51
C SER A 84 28.03 2.84 15.75
N GLY A 85 28.21 2.69 14.44
CA GLY A 85 28.34 3.82 13.54
C GLY A 85 26.95 4.42 13.39
N THR A 86 26.67 5.47 14.14
CA THR A 86 25.46 6.27 13.93
C THR A 86 25.52 6.81 12.50
N LEU A 87 24.79 6.15 11.59
CA LEU A 87 24.60 6.63 10.23
C LEU A 87 23.82 7.95 10.33
N GLU A 88 24.52 9.09 10.31
CA GLU A 88 23.91 10.39 10.11
C GLU A 88 23.43 10.48 8.67
N PHE A 89 22.19 10.07 8.43
CA PHE A 89 21.50 10.34 7.19
C PHE A 89 21.12 11.83 7.15
N SER A 90 21.86 12.63 6.40
CA SER A 90 21.44 13.99 6.06
C SER A 90 20.17 13.92 5.20
N GLY A 91 19.13 14.69 5.55
CA GLY A 91 17.84 14.68 4.86
C GLY A 91 17.94 14.97 3.35
N ASP A 92 18.99 15.68 2.93
CA ASP A 92 19.24 16.03 1.53
C ASP A 92 19.62 14.82 0.66
N ASP A 93 20.18 13.76 1.24
CA ASP A 93 20.54 12.53 0.52
C ASP A 93 19.39 11.52 0.45
N VAL A 94 18.47 11.58 1.41
CA VAL A 94 17.38 10.62 1.56
C VAL A 94 16.21 10.94 0.63
N ILE A 95 15.85 12.22 0.48
CA ILE A 95 14.70 12.65 -0.33
C ILE A 95 14.83 12.19 -1.80
N PRO A 96 15.97 12.38 -2.49
CA PRO A 96 16.13 11.92 -3.87
C PRO A 96 15.97 10.40 -4.00
N TRP A 97 16.46 9.65 -3.02
CA TRP A 97 16.32 8.19 -2.99
C TRP A 97 14.86 7.75 -2.81
N ILE A 98 14.14 8.39 -1.88
CA ILE A 98 12.70 8.13 -1.67
C ILE A 98 11.93 8.39 -2.96
N LEU A 99 12.18 9.52 -3.63
CA LEU A 99 11.51 9.87 -4.89
C LEU A 99 11.83 8.87 -6.01
N LYS A 100 13.07 8.39 -6.09
CA LYS A 100 13.47 7.34 -7.06
C LYS A 100 12.73 6.03 -6.79
N ILE A 101 12.76 5.55 -5.55
CA ILE A 101 12.05 4.31 -5.16
C ILE A 101 10.56 4.45 -5.45
N TRP A 102 9.97 5.59 -5.09
CA TRP A 102 8.56 5.90 -5.34
C TRP A 102 8.22 5.88 -6.84
N GLY A 103 9.05 6.51 -7.67
CA GLY A 103 8.89 6.49 -9.13
C GLY A 103 8.98 5.08 -9.72
N VAL A 104 9.93 4.26 -9.26
CA VAL A 104 10.06 2.85 -9.69
C VAL A 104 8.84 2.04 -9.26
N LEU A 105 8.37 2.20 -8.02
CA LEU A 105 7.17 1.50 -7.55
C LEU A 105 5.92 1.93 -8.32
N ALA A 106 5.79 3.22 -8.66
CA ALA A 106 4.70 3.71 -9.49
C ALA A 106 4.74 3.11 -10.90
N LEU A 107 5.93 3.01 -11.49
CA LEU A 107 6.13 2.38 -12.79
C LEU A 107 5.78 0.88 -12.75
N LEU A 108 6.24 0.15 -11.73
CA LEU A 108 5.93 -1.27 -11.56
C LEU A 108 4.43 -1.49 -11.33
N GLY A 109 3.80 -0.64 -10.51
CA GLY A 109 2.36 -0.64 -10.29
C GLY A 109 1.60 -0.43 -11.61
N TRP A 110 2.03 0.53 -12.41
CA TRP A 110 1.45 0.80 -13.73
C TRP A 110 1.56 -0.41 -14.67
N ILE A 111 2.76 -1.01 -14.79
CA ILE A 111 2.97 -2.23 -15.60
C ILE A 111 2.08 -3.36 -15.11
N PHE A 112 2.00 -3.57 -13.79
CA PHE A 112 1.11 -4.56 -13.20
C PHE A 112 -0.36 -4.27 -13.54
N GLY A 113 -0.78 -3.01 -13.49
CA GLY A 113 -2.11 -2.57 -13.90
C GLY A 113 -2.44 -2.94 -15.33
N LEU A 114 -1.49 -2.73 -16.27
CA LEU A 114 -1.63 -3.11 -17.67
C LEU A 114 -1.77 -4.64 -17.84
N ILE A 115 -0.89 -5.40 -17.19
CA ILE A 115 -0.92 -6.88 -17.24
C ILE A 115 -2.26 -7.38 -16.70
N ARG A 116 -2.69 -6.85 -15.56
CA ARG A 116 -3.95 -7.22 -14.91
C ARG A 116 -5.16 -6.88 -15.77
N ALA A 117 -5.19 -5.72 -16.42
CA ALA A 117 -6.27 -5.34 -17.33
C ALA A 117 -6.33 -6.28 -18.55
N LYS A 118 -5.18 -6.71 -19.06
CA LYS A 118 -5.09 -7.67 -20.16
C LYS A 118 -5.59 -9.07 -19.78
N ILE A 119 -5.31 -9.53 -18.56
CA ILE A 119 -5.70 -10.87 -18.10
C ILE A 119 -7.18 -10.93 -17.68
N PHE A 120 -7.66 -9.94 -16.92
CA PHE A 120 -8.98 -9.99 -16.29
C PHE A 120 -10.04 -9.13 -16.98
N GLY A 121 -9.65 -8.38 -18.01
CA GLY A 121 -10.51 -7.43 -18.70
C GLY A 121 -10.77 -6.13 -17.93
N PRO A 122 -11.45 -5.17 -18.57
CA PRO A 122 -11.79 -3.89 -17.95
C PRO A 122 -12.81 -4.11 -16.83
N LYS A 123 -12.47 -3.67 -15.62
CA LYS A 123 -13.34 -3.80 -14.46
C LYS A 123 -14.30 -2.60 -14.41
N PRO A 124 -15.62 -2.79 -14.19
CA PRO A 124 -16.54 -1.67 -14.09
C PRO A 124 -16.13 -0.73 -12.95
N ALA A 125 -16.23 0.57 -13.20
CA ALA A 125 -15.90 1.61 -12.22
C ALA A 125 -16.79 1.46 -10.98
N LYS A 126 -16.22 1.03 -9.86
CA LYS A 126 -16.93 1.02 -8.58
C LYS A 126 -17.14 2.47 -8.13
N SER A 127 -18.33 2.77 -7.62
CA SER A 127 -18.63 4.10 -7.07
C SER A 127 -17.63 4.49 -5.97
N LEU A 128 -17.24 5.76 -5.94
CA LEU A 128 -16.28 6.31 -4.98
C LEU A 128 -16.73 6.04 -3.53
N LYS A 129 -18.03 6.18 -3.25
CA LYS A 129 -18.64 5.88 -1.94
C LYS A 129 -18.34 4.46 -1.45
N LYS A 130 -18.45 3.45 -2.33
CA LYS A 130 -18.14 2.05 -1.99
C LYS A 130 -16.66 1.83 -1.73
N LYS A 131 -15.78 2.52 -2.48
CA LYS A 131 -14.33 2.45 -2.28
C LYS A 131 -13.95 3.05 -0.91
N ILE A 132 -14.39 4.27 -0.63
CA ILE A 132 -14.13 4.95 0.65
C ILE A 132 -14.67 4.11 1.82
N GLY A 133 -15.92 3.63 1.73
CA GLY A 133 -16.51 2.79 2.77
C GLY A 133 -15.71 1.52 3.06
N PHE A 134 -15.19 0.85 2.03
CA PHE A 134 -14.32 -0.32 2.21
C PHE A 134 -13.05 0.02 2.99
N PHE A 135 -12.37 1.11 2.63
CA PHE A 135 -11.13 1.52 3.32
C PHE A 135 -11.39 2.02 4.74
N SER A 136 -12.53 2.67 5.00
CA SER A 136 -12.92 3.04 6.36
C SER A 136 -13.17 1.81 7.23
N VAL A 137 -13.85 0.78 6.71
CA VAL A 137 -14.03 -0.49 7.42
C VAL A 137 -12.70 -1.19 7.65
N ALA A 138 -11.83 -1.26 6.63
CA ALA A 138 -10.50 -1.84 6.77
C ALA A 138 -9.67 -1.13 7.85
N ALA A 139 -9.76 0.20 7.94
CA ALA A 139 -9.04 0.97 8.95
C ALA A 139 -9.59 0.72 10.35
N MET A 140 -10.91 0.64 10.52
CA MET A 140 -11.52 0.26 11.80
C MET A 140 -11.11 -1.15 12.24
N VAL A 141 -11.10 -2.12 11.32
CA VAL A 141 -10.65 -3.50 11.62
C VAL A 141 -9.19 -3.49 12.02
N PHE A 142 -8.34 -2.77 11.29
CA PHE A 142 -6.92 -2.61 11.61
C PHE A 142 -6.72 -2.02 13.02
N THR A 143 -7.42 -0.92 13.35
CA THR A 143 -7.39 -0.33 14.70
C THR A 143 -7.83 -1.33 15.76
N GLY A 144 -8.92 -2.07 15.51
CA GLY A 144 -9.44 -3.08 16.43
C GLY A 144 -8.44 -4.21 16.69
N ILE A 145 -7.76 -4.70 15.64
CA ILE A 145 -6.72 -5.73 15.76
C ILE A 145 -5.55 -5.21 16.59
N ILE A 146 -5.08 -3.99 16.33
CA ILE A 146 -3.95 -3.43 17.08
C ILE A 146 -4.32 -3.26 18.57
N ILE A 147 -5.50 -2.71 18.88
CA ILE A 147 -5.96 -2.59 20.27
C ILE A 147 -6.06 -3.97 20.92
N PHE A 148 -6.59 -4.96 20.21
CA PHE A 148 -6.69 -6.34 20.70
C PHE A 148 -5.32 -6.94 21.01
N LEU A 149 -4.35 -6.86 20.09
CA LEU A 149 -2.98 -7.34 20.30
C LEU A 149 -2.29 -6.59 21.44
N TYR A 150 -2.52 -5.28 21.55
CA TYR A 150 -2.02 -4.48 22.65
C TYR A 150 -2.54 -4.98 24.01
N LEU A 151 -3.84 -5.26 24.12
CA LEU A 151 -4.44 -5.80 25.35
C LEU A 151 -3.89 -7.20 25.69
N LEU A 152 -3.68 -8.06 24.69
CA LEU A 152 -3.08 -9.38 24.89
C LEU A 152 -1.62 -9.32 25.37
N SER A 153 -0.87 -8.31 24.95
CA SER A 153 0.54 -8.13 25.35
C SER A 153 0.74 -7.67 26.80
N GLY A 154 -0.34 -7.48 27.56
CA GLY A 154 -0.28 -6.99 28.95
C GLY A 154 -0.16 -5.48 29.11
N GLY A 155 -0.15 -4.74 27.99
CA GLY A 155 0.00 -3.28 27.95
C GLY A 155 1.41 -2.80 28.31
N VAL A 156 1.77 -1.57 27.88
CA VAL A 156 3.06 -0.98 28.28
C VAL A 156 2.90 -0.36 29.67
N SER A 157 3.50 -0.98 30.69
CA SER A 157 3.58 -0.40 32.02
C SER A 157 4.68 0.67 32.06
N GLY A 158 4.30 1.94 32.17
CA GLY A 158 5.24 3.04 32.42
C GLY A 158 5.11 4.28 31.52
N GLY A 159 4.31 4.22 30.45
CA GLY A 159 4.02 5.38 29.59
C GLY A 159 2.76 6.15 30.01
N SER A 160 2.64 7.40 29.56
CA SER A 160 1.37 8.12 29.71
C SER A 160 0.29 7.50 28.82
N ALA A 161 -0.97 7.53 29.26
CA ALA A 161 -2.09 7.01 28.46
C ALA A 161 -2.15 7.64 27.06
N PHE A 162 -1.72 8.91 26.94
CA PHE A 162 -1.64 9.62 25.67
C PHE A 162 -0.60 9.02 24.73
N GLU A 163 0.63 8.78 25.18
CA GLU A 163 1.70 8.19 24.36
C GLU A 163 1.32 6.80 23.84
N THR A 164 0.58 6.03 24.65
CA THR A 164 0.07 4.73 24.26
C THR A 164 -1.04 4.84 23.21
N ILE A 165 -2.00 5.75 23.39
CA ILE A 165 -3.18 5.87 22.49
C ILE A 165 -2.83 6.55 21.17
N LEU A 166 -1.90 7.49 21.18
CA LEU A 166 -1.55 8.31 20.04
C LEU A 166 -1.24 7.50 18.75
N PRO A 167 -0.37 6.48 18.74
CA PRO A 167 -0.11 5.70 17.54
C PRO A 167 -1.33 4.90 17.07
N PHE A 168 -2.19 4.46 17.99
CA PHE A 168 -3.42 3.71 17.67
C PHE A 168 -4.48 4.56 16.96
N VAL A 169 -4.43 5.88 17.11
CA VAL A 169 -5.36 6.81 16.45
C VAL A 169 -4.72 7.45 15.23
N LEU A 170 -3.49 7.95 15.36
CA LEU A 170 -2.82 8.68 14.28
C LEU A 170 -2.53 7.80 13.07
N MET A 171 -2.06 6.57 13.28
CA MET A 171 -1.67 5.70 12.16
C MET A 171 -2.88 5.31 11.29
N PRO A 172 -4.00 4.81 11.83
CA PRO A 172 -5.21 4.57 11.04
C PRO A 172 -5.77 5.84 10.40
N MET A 173 -5.72 6.98 11.09
CA MET A 173 -6.17 8.25 10.54
C MET A 173 -5.34 8.67 9.32
N LEU A 174 -4.02 8.54 9.40
CA LEU A 174 -3.12 8.82 8.29
C LEU A 174 -3.37 7.87 7.11
N LEU A 175 -3.58 6.58 7.36
CA LEU A 175 -3.95 5.61 6.32
C LEU A 175 -5.27 5.98 5.65
N ILE A 176 -6.28 6.42 6.41
CA ILE A 176 -7.57 6.87 5.87
C ILE A 176 -7.36 8.11 4.99
N ILE A 177 -6.64 9.11 5.47
CA ILE A 177 -6.40 10.37 4.73
C ILE A 177 -5.68 10.08 3.41
N VAL A 178 -4.58 9.30 3.45
CA VAL A 178 -3.82 8.92 2.25
C VAL A 178 -4.69 8.09 1.30
N SER A 179 -5.53 7.19 1.83
CA SER A 179 -6.45 6.39 1.00
C SER A 179 -7.52 7.26 0.33
N ILE A 180 -8.15 8.18 1.07
CA ILE A 180 -9.15 9.11 0.53
C ILE A 180 -8.53 9.96 -0.56
N TRP A 181 -7.33 10.50 -0.33
CA TRP A 181 -6.60 11.29 -1.32
C TRP A 181 -6.33 10.47 -2.60
N GLY A 182 -5.69 9.30 -2.48
CA GLY A 182 -5.36 8.46 -3.63
C GLY A 182 -6.58 8.01 -4.44
N LEU A 183 -7.69 7.71 -3.76
CA LEU A 183 -8.96 7.35 -4.40
C LEU A 183 -9.63 8.53 -5.08
N THR A 184 -9.55 9.73 -4.49
CA THR A 184 -10.12 10.96 -5.06
C THR A 184 -9.40 11.31 -6.35
N ILE A 185 -8.06 11.32 -6.35
CA ILE A 185 -7.29 11.57 -7.58
C ILE A 185 -7.53 10.48 -8.61
N SER A 186 -7.57 9.21 -8.19
CA SER A 186 -7.91 8.12 -9.12
C SER A 186 -9.28 8.32 -9.76
N HIS A 187 -10.27 8.87 -9.05
CA HIS A 187 -11.60 9.12 -9.60
C HIS A 187 -11.60 10.31 -10.56
N VAL A 188 -10.88 11.38 -10.21
CA VAL A 188 -10.67 12.53 -11.10
C VAL A 188 -10.00 12.09 -12.41
N VAL A 189 -9.00 11.22 -12.32
CA VAL A 189 -8.34 10.63 -13.50
C VAL A 189 -9.32 9.81 -14.35
N ASP A 190 -10.18 8.99 -13.72
CA ASP A 190 -11.20 8.22 -14.43
C ASP A 190 -12.15 9.18 -15.22
N ILE A 191 -12.55 10.32 -14.63
CA ILE A 191 -13.37 11.34 -15.34
C ILE A 191 -12.62 11.94 -16.54
N PHE A 192 -11.33 12.23 -16.41
CA PHE A 192 -10.55 12.76 -17.52
C PHE A 192 -10.39 11.76 -18.67
N HIS A 193 -10.25 10.47 -18.37
CA HIS A 193 -10.27 9.42 -19.38
C HIS A 193 -11.60 9.42 -20.14
N ASP A 194 -12.74 9.46 -19.43
CA ASP A 194 -14.07 9.50 -20.07
C ASP A 194 -14.23 10.73 -20.97
N VAL A 195 -13.73 11.89 -20.54
CA VAL A 195 -13.74 13.12 -21.38
C VAL A 195 -12.89 12.93 -22.62
N ILE A 196 -11.67 12.41 -22.50
CA ILE A 196 -10.74 12.22 -23.63
C ILE A 196 -11.31 11.21 -24.65
N ASP A 197 -11.91 10.13 -24.18
CA ASP A 197 -12.51 9.11 -25.03
C ASP A 197 -13.68 9.70 -25.84
N ASN A 198 -14.46 10.59 -25.24
CA ASN A 198 -15.59 11.25 -25.89
C ASN A 198 -15.22 12.42 -26.82
N ILE A 199 -13.99 12.94 -26.77
CA ILE A 199 -13.49 13.92 -27.75
C ILE A 199 -13.49 13.28 -29.15
N GLY A 200 -14.51 13.60 -29.95
CA GLY A 200 -14.72 13.04 -31.29
C GLY A 200 -16.14 12.52 -31.54
N HIS A 201 -16.93 12.31 -30.48
CA HIS A 201 -18.33 11.88 -30.58
C HIS A 201 -19.35 13.03 -30.55
N GLY A 202 -18.89 14.28 -30.36
CA GLY A 202 -19.73 15.48 -30.40
C GLY A 202 -20.55 15.72 -29.13
N GLU A 203 -20.40 14.89 -28.10
CA GLU A 203 -21.03 15.10 -26.79
C GLU A 203 -20.35 16.25 -26.03
N LYS A 204 -21.17 17.04 -25.32
CA LYS A 204 -20.67 18.14 -24.50
C LYS A 204 -20.12 17.58 -23.17
N PRO A 205 -18.95 18.04 -22.71
CA PRO A 205 -18.32 17.54 -21.49
C PRO A 205 -19.17 17.76 -20.23
N GLU A 206 -20.10 18.73 -20.25
CA GLU A 206 -21.00 19.03 -19.13
C GLU A 206 -21.98 17.89 -18.81
N ASP A 207 -22.39 17.12 -19.83
CA ASP A 207 -23.37 16.05 -19.66
C ASP A 207 -22.72 14.78 -19.06
N LEU A 208 -21.44 14.54 -19.39
CA LEU A 208 -20.62 13.43 -18.85
C LEU A 208 -20.29 13.62 -17.36
N ILE A 209 -20.10 14.87 -16.93
CA ILE A 209 -19.83 15.17 -15.51
C ILE A 209 -21.06 14.89 -14.66
N LYS A 210 -22.26 15.24 -15.16
CA LYS A 210 -23.53 15.03 -14.41
C LYS A 210 -23.91 13.56 -14.25
N SER A 211 -23.51 12.69 -15.18
CA SER A 211 -23.79 11.24 -15.08
C SER A 211 -22.86 10.50 -14.13
N THR A 212 -21.70 11.07 -13.83
CA THR A 212 -20.60 10.38 -13.13
C THR A 212 -20.54 10.72 -11.63
N VAL A 213 -21.08 11.88 -11.24
CA VAL A 213 -21.18 12.37 -9.84
C VAL A 213 -22.39 11.76 -9.13
#